data_AF-A0A2V6DVB2-F1
#
_entry.id   AF-A0A2V6DVB2-F1
#
_cell.length_a   1.000
_cell.length_b   1.000
_cell.length_c   1.000
_cell.angle_alpha   90.00
_cell.angle_beta   90.00
_cell.angle_gamma   90.00
#
_symmetry.space_group_name_H-M   'P 1'
#
loop_
_entity.id
_entity.type
_entity.pdbx_description
1 polymer ?
#
loop_
_entity_poly.entity_id
_entity_poly.type
_entity_poly.pdbx_seq_one_letter_code
_entity_poly.pdbx_strand_id
1 'polypeptide(L)'
;IGKSECVLGLIERGYSLVSDDVTRITSFEGRELLATSPEVTRYHMEVRGIGIINVASVFGVGAIREEKRLDLVATLKDWSDMEDVDRTGLDREFYKILKMKVPHVTIPVRPGRDTARLIEVAAMDQKLKGLGRNAALEFNTKLLNLMEKKRPNGVA
;
A
#
# COMPACT_ATOMS: atom_id res chain seq x y z
N ILE A 1 -7.27 0.21 12.14
CA ILE A 1 -8.53 -0.56 12.07
C ILE A 1 -8.39 -1.54 10.90
N GLY A 2 -8.80 -2.81 11.03
CA GLY A 2 -8.82 -3.78 9.93
C GLY A 2 -7.45 -4.26 9.41
N LYS A 3 -6.37 -4.13 10.20
CA LYS A 3 -5.01 -4.52 9.77
C LYS A 3 -4.87 -6.03 9.69
N SER A 4 -5.20 -6.76 10.75
CA SER A 4 -5.03 -8.22 10.83
C SER A 4 -5.86 -8.93 9.77
N GLU A 5 -7.11 -8.53 9.55
CA GLU A 5 -7.99 -9.08 8.52
C GLU A 5 -7.45 -8.80 7.10
N CYS A 6 -6.95 -7.59 6.88
CA CYS A 6 -6.31 -7.23 5.61
C CYS A 6 -5.04 -8.05 5.36
N VAL A 7 -4.21 -8.26 6.38
CA VAL A 7 -2.98 -9.04 6.30
C VAL A 7 -3.29 -10.51 5.99
N LEU A 8 -4.29 -11.10 6.66
CA LEU A 8 -4.75 -12.46 6.36
C LEU A 8 -5.21 -12.59 4.89
N GLY A 9 -6.03 -11.64 4.41
CA GLY A 9 -6.47 -11.64 3.01
C GLY A 9 -5.31 -11.48 2.01
N LEU A 10 -4.23 -10.79 2.37
CA LEU A 10 -3.01 -10.72 1.56
C LEU A 10 -2.24 -12.06 1.60
N ILE A 11 -2.10 -12.69 2.77
CA ILE A 11 -1.42 -13.98 2.90
C ILE A 11 -2.14 -15.06 2.08
N GLU A 12 -3.47 -15.11 2.12
CA GLU A 12 -4.28 -16.04 1.32
C GLU A 12 -4.09 -15.85 -0.20
N ARG A 13 -3.72 -14.64 -0.62
CA ARG A 13 -3.39 -14.31 -2.02
C ARG A 13 -1.92 -14.59 -2.38
N GLY A 14 -1.14 -15.16 -1.46
CA GLY A 14 0.26 -15.56 -1.68
C GLY A 14 1.29 -14.51 -1.30
N TYR A 15 0.90 -13.44 -0.61
CA TYR A 15 1.84 -12.46 -0.06
C TYR A 15 2.45 -12.94 1.27
N SER A 16 3.47 -12.24 1.76
CA SER A 16 4.23 -12.65 2.95
C SER A 16 4.25 -11.58 4.03
N LEU A 17 4.13 -12.01 5.29
CA LEU A 17 4.31 -11.18 6.48
C LEU A 17 5.80 -11.01 6.82
N VAL A 18 6.20 -9.78 7.15
CA VAL A 18 7.53 -9.50 7.72
C VAL A 18 7.47 -9.31 9.23
N SER A 19 6.51 -8.51 9.68
CA SER A 19 6.30 -8.17 11.08
C SER A 19 4.84 -7.81 11.34
N ASP A 20 4.38 -8.06 12.56
CA ASP A 20 3.12 -7.56 13.11
C ASP A 20 3.40 -6.72 14.37
N ASP A 21 2.52 -5.76 14.65
CA ASP A 21 2.58 -4.76 15.74
C ASP A 21 3.83 -3.84 15.72
N VAL A 22 5.01 -4.39 16.04
CA VAL A 22 6.27 -3.65 16.10
C VAL A 22 7.12 -3.98 14.88
N THR A 23 7.44 -2.98 14.06
CA THR A 23 8.31 -3.13 12.89
C THR A 23 9.59 -2.34 13.08
N ARG A 24 10.74 -2.99 12.86
CA ARG A 24 12.04 -2.32 12.87
C ARG A 24 12.36 -1.84 11.46
N ILE A 25 12.59 -0.53 11.33
CA ILE A 25 13.03 0.07 10.07
C ILE A 25 14.49 0.51 10.21
N THR A 26 15.33 0.09 9.28
CA THR A 26 16.71 0.56 9.11
C THR A 26 16.86 1.27 7.78
N SER A 27 17.86 2.15 7.67
CA SER A 27 18.21 2.79 6.40
C SER A 27 19.61 2.33 5.99
N PHE A 28 19.75 1.89 4.74
CA PHE A 28 21.04 1.56 4.15
C PHE A 28 21.51 2.73 3.28
N GLU A 29 22.62 3.35 3.66
CA GLU A 29 23.24 4.50 2.98
C GLU A 29 22.29 5.69 2.68
N GLY A 30 21.15 5.79 3.38
CA GLY A 30 20.14 6.82 3.11
C GLY A 30 19.37 6.64 1.79
N ARG A 31 19.51 5.49 1.12
CA ARG A 31 18.91 5.22 -0.21
C ARG A 31 17.67 4.34 -0.13
N GLU A 32 17.68 3.38 0.77
CA GLU A 32 16.58 2.43 0.94
C GLU A 32 16.21 2.27 2.41
N LEU A 33 14.94 1.94 2.65
CA LEU A 33 14.44 1.55 3.96
C LEU A 33 14.17 0.04 3.96
N LEU A 34 14.76 -0.67 4.90
CA LEU A 34 14.54 -2.10 5.11
C LEU A 34 13.69 -2.31 6.36
N ALA A 35 12.66 -3.14 6.23
CA ALA A 35 11.77 -3.52 7.31
C ALA A 35 12.08 -4.94 7.77
N THR A 36 12.16 -5.13 9.09
CA THR A 36 12.38 -6.41 9.77
C THR A 36 11.48 -6.51 11.01
N SER A 37 11.38 -7.70 11.60
CA SER A 37 10.71 -7.94 12.87
C SER A 37 11.69 -8.08 14.05
N PRO A 38 11.30 -7.67 15.27
CA PRO A 38 11.95 -8.12 16.49
C PRO A 38 11.95 -9.65 16.60
N GLU A 39 12.97 -10.23 17.22
CA GLU A 39 13.09 -11.70 17.35
C GLU A 39 11.91 -12.32 18.10
N VAL A 40 11.47 -11.68 19.18
CA VAL A 40 10.38 -12.15 20.04
C VAL A 40 9.04 -12.25 19.30
N THR A 41 8.75 -11.33 18.37
CA THR A 41 7.50 -11.30 17.61
C THR A 41 7.62 -11.86 16.20
N ARG A 42 8.80 -12.38 15.83
CA ARG A 42 9.08 -12.91 14.49
C ARG A 42 8.08 -14.02 14.14
N TYR A 43 7.47 -13.92 12.98
CA TYR A 43 6.47 -14.86 12.43
C TYR A 43 5.16 -14.98 13.23
N HIS A 44 5.00 -14.21 14.30
CA HIS A 44 3.78 -14.21 15.09
C HIS A 44 2.89 -13.03 14.70
N MET A 45 1.57 -13.23 14.80
CA MET A 45 0.57 -12.19 14.52
C MET A 45 -0.59 -12.33 15.50
N GLU A 46 -1.14 -11.20 15.97
CA GLU A 46 -2.37 -11.19 16.76
C GLU A 46 -3.61 -11.15 15.85
N VAL A 47 -4.48 -12.15 16.02
CA VAL A 47 -5.77 -12.21 15.32
C VAL A 47 -6.88 -12.09 16.34
N ARG A 48 -7.64 -10.99 16.26
CA ARG A 48 -8.75 -10.71 17.17
C ARG A 48 -9.76 -11.85 17.16
N GLY A 49 -10.13 -12.32 18.35
CA GLY A 49 -11.06 -13.44 18.54
C GLY A 49 -10.44 -14.84 18.41
N ILE A 50 -9.18 -14.94 17.98
CA ILE A 50 -8.43 -16.21 17.88
C ILE A 50 -7.25 -16.19 18.87
N GLY A 51 -6.51 -15.09 18.94
CA GLY A 51 -5.28 -14.96 19.73
C GLY A 51 -4.04 -14.87 18.85
N ILE A 52 -2.88 -15.16 19.44
CA ILE A 52 -1.59 -15.12 18.73
C ILE A 52 -1.43 -16.41 17.91
N ILE A 53 -1.11 -16.26 16.63
CA ILE A 53 -0.80 -17.39 15.74
C ILE A 53 0.64 -17.31 15.24
N ASN A 54 1.21 -18.47 14.89
CA ASN A 54 2.44 -18.53 14.11
C ASN A 54 2.09 -18.65 12.62
N VAL A 55 2.37 -17.60 11.85
CA VAL A 55 2.00 -17.50 10.43
C VAL A 55 2.72 -18.55 9.58
N ALA A 56 3.98 -18.85 9.90
CA ALA A 56 4.75 -19.87 9.17
C ALA A 56 4.16 -21.28 9.37
N SER A 57 3.71 -21.59 10.59
CA SER A 57 3.09 -22.88 10.90
C SER A 57 1.72 -23.04 10.23
N VAL A 58 0.94 -21.97 10.13
CA VAL A 58 -0.44 -22.02 9.58
C VAL A 58 -0.45 -21.94 8.06
N PHE A 59 0.36 -21.06 7.46
CA PHE A 59 0.30 -20.74 6.02
C PHE A 59 1.56 -21.17 5.25
N GLY A 60 2.53 -21.78 5.94
CA GLY A 60 3.79 -22.24 5.37
C GLY A 60 4.86 -21.15 5.25
N VAL A 61 6.09 -21.57 4.96
CA VAL A 61 7.27 -20.69 4.85
C VAL A 61 7.15 -19.65 3.72
N GLY A 62 6.28 -19.88 2.74
CA GLY A 62 5.99 -18.92 1.68
C GLY A 62 5.34 -17.63 2.20
N ALA A 63 4.57 -17.73 3.29
CA ALA A 63 3.79 -16.63 3.88
C ALA A 63 4.61 -15.71 4.82
N ILE A 64 5.92 -15.93 4.97
CA ILE A 64 6.78 -15.13 5.85
C ILE A 64 8.04 -14.65 5.12
N ARG A 65 8.60 -13.52 5.57
CA ARG A 65 9.90 -13.00 5.15
C ARG A 65 10.60 -12.40 6.37
N GLU A 66 11.92 -12.55 6.47
CA GLU A 66 12.69 -11.94 7.56
C GLU A 66 12.90 -10.45 7.34
N GLU A 67 13.04 -10.04 6.08
CA GLU A 67 13.31 -8.67 5.68
C GLU A 67 12.58 -8.34 4.37
N LYS A 68 12.17 -7.07 4.23
CA LYS A 68 11.68 -6.52 2.98
C LYS A 68 11.96 -5.03 2.87
N ARG A 69 12.31 -4.57 1.66
CA ARG A 69 12.37 -3.12 1.36
C ARG A 69 10.98 -2.48 1.43
N LEU A 70 10.92 -1.30 2.04
CA LEU A 70 9.69 -0.51 2.18
C LEU A 70 9.52 0.46 1.01
N ASP A 71 8.61 0.12 0.09
CA ASP A 71 8.35 0.88 -1.14
C ASP A 71 7.05 1.70 -1.12
N LEU A 72 6.14 1.42 -0.18
CA LEU A 72 4.82 2.05 -0.05
C LEU A 72 4.36 2.01 1.41
N VAL A 73 3.77 3.11 1.89
CA VAL A 73 2.99 3.13 3.15
C VAL A 73 1.52 3.23 2.80
N ALA A 74 0.72 2.28 3.28
CA ALA A 74 -0.74 2.33 3.19
C ALA A 74 -1.34 2.59 4.58
N THR A 75 -2.01 3.73 4.75
CA THR A 75 -2.72 4.05 6.00
C THR A 75 -4.17 3.66 5.87
N LEU A 76 -4.64 2.78 6.76
CA LEU A 76 -6.05 2.44 6.89
C LEU A 76 -6.75 3.47 7.78
N LYS A 77 -7.72 4.20 7.24
CA LYS A 77 -8.58 5.15 7.98
C LYS A 77 -10.05 4.76 7.88
N ASP A 78 -10.85 5.13 8.89
CA ASP A 78 -12.31 5.03 8.74
C ASP A 78 -12.78 5.94 7.61
N TRP A 79 -13.82 5.52 6.89
CA TRP A 79 -14.43 6.34 5.84
C TRP A 79 -15.00 7.64 6.39
N SER A 80 -15.53 7.66 7.62
CA SER A 80 -16.05 8.88 8.25
C SER A 80 -14.99 9.95 8.47
N ASP A 81 -13.73 9.53 8.62
CA ASP A 81 -12.61 10.40 9.00
C ASP A 81 -11.80 10.85 7.77
N MET A 82 -12.31 10.56 6.56
CA MET A 82 -11.72 11.01 5.32
C MET A 82 -12.35 12.32 4.86
N GLU A 83 -11.65 13.42 5.12
CA GLU A 83 -11.85 14.68 4.40
C GLU A 83 -11.22 14.55 3.00
N ASP A 84 -11.98 14.91 1.96
CA ASP A 84 -11.59 14.97 0.55
C ASP A 84 -10.56 13.92 0.08
N VAL A 85 -11.05 12.69 -0.16
CA VAL A 85 -10.26 11.66 -0.84
C VAL A 85 -9.92 12.13 -2.26
N ASP A 86 -8.63 12.31 -2.58
CA ASP A 86 -8.20 12.54 -3.96
C ASP A 86 -8.62 11.33 -4.83
N ARG A 87 -9.49 11.60 -5.80
CA ARG A 87 -10.02 10.59 -6.74
C ARG A 87 -9.24 10.54 -8.05
N THR A 88 -8.32 11.47 -8.25
CA THR A 88 -7.59 11.62 -9.52
C THR A 88 -6.32 10.79 -9.54
N GLY A 89 -5.68 10.60 -8.39
CA GLY A 89 -4.39 9.90 -8.29
C GLY A 89 -3.24 10.64 -8.97
N LEU A 90 -3.43 11.94 -9.23
CA LEU A 90 -2.44 12.82 -9.84
C LEU A 90 -1.46 13.33 -8.79
N ASP A 91 -1.95 13.66 -7.60
CA ASP A 91 -1.13 14.11 -6.50
C ASP A 91 -0.50 12.91 -5.78
N ARG A 92 0.79 13.06 -5.46
CA ARG A 92 1.55 12.03 -4.73
C ARG A 92 1.74 12.46 -3.29
N GLU A 93 1.15 11.71 -2.38
CA GLU A 93 1.41 11.84 -0.96
C GLU A 93 2.67 11.07 -0.56
N PHE A 94 3.32 11.53 0.51
CA PHE A 94 4.52 10.92 1.05
C PHE A 94 4.47 10.83 2.58
N TYR A 95 4.92 9.70 3.10
CA TYR A 95 5.11 9.45 4.53
C TYR A 95 6.60 9.51 4.88
N LYS A 96 6.97 10.22 5.94
CA LYS A 96 8.38 10.44 6.30
C LYS A 96 8.86 9.43 7.33
N ILE A 97 9.86 8.62 6.98
CA ILE A 97 10.49 7.62 7.87
C ILE A 97 12.00 7.81 7.81
N LEU A 98 12.67 7.95 8.96
CA LEU A 98 14.12 8.20 9.03
C LEU A 98 14.58 9.34 8.09
N LYS A 99 13.77 10.39 7.98
CA LYS A 99 13.93 11.55 7.07
C LYS A 99 13.74 11.27 5.58
N MET A 100 13.53 10.03 5.16
CA MET A 100 13.21 9.66 3.78
C MET A 100 11.71 9.77 3.51
N LYS A 101 11.35 10.16 2.29
CA LYS A 101 9.97 10.21 1.81
C LYS A 101 9.62 8.88 1.16
N VAL A 102 8.64 8.18 1.73
CA VAL A 102 8.08 6.96 1.16
C VAL A 102 6.74 7.31 0.52
N PRO A 103 6.45 6.85 -0.72
CA PRO A 103 5.13 6.97 -1.32
C PRO A 103 4.05 6.51 -0.34
N HIS A 104 2.97 7.28 -0.28
CA HIS A 104 1.91 7.08 0.71
C HIS A 104 0.55 7.09 0.05
N VAL A 105 -0.32 6.21 0.53
CA VAL A 105 -1.73 6.16 0.15
C VAL A 105 -2.57 5.98 1.41
N THR A 106 -3.73 6.61 1.43
CA THR A 106 -4.72 6.40 2.48
C THR A 106 -5.87 5.57 1.92
N ILE A 107 -6.10 4.39 2.49
CA ILE A 107 -7.15 3.46 2.07
C ILE A 107 -8.30 3.53 3.08
N PRO A 108 -9.53 3.82 2.63
CA PRO A 108 -10.69 3.80 3.52
C PRO A 108 -11.08 2.38 3.90
N VAL A 109 -11.42 2.21 5.17
CA VAL A 109 -12.00 1.00 5.72
C VAL A 109 -13.50 1.21 5.91
N ARG A 110 -14.31 0.30 5.37
CA ARG A 110 -15.76 0.24 5.58
C ARG A 110 -16.21 -1.23 5.49
N PRO A 111 -17.22 -1.66 6.26
CA PRO A 111 -17.81 -2.98 6.10
C PRO A 111 -18.18 -3.27 4.64
N GLY A 112 -17.88 -4.49 4.17
CA GLY A 112 -18.13 -4.93 2.80
C GLY A 112 -17.08 -4.51 1.76
N ARG A 113 -16.03 -3.76 2.14
CA ARG A 113 -14.87 -3.51 1.26
C ARG A 113 -13.74 -4.51 1.51
N ASP A 114 -13.20 -5.05 0.42
CA ASP A 114 -11.99 -5.85 0.45
C ASP A 114 -10.76 -4.93 0.51
N THR A 115 -10.29 -4.64 1.71
CA THR A 115 -9.11 -3.79 1.95
C THR A 115 -7.83 -4.44 1.47
N ALA A 116 -7.70 -5.77 1.56
CA ALA A 116 -6.54 -6.51 1.06
C ALA A 116 -6.39 -6.30 -0.45
N ARG A 117 -7.48 -6.39 -1.20
CA ARG A 117 -7.49 -6.13 -2.64
C ARG A 117 -7.12 -4.70 -2.99
N LEU A 118 -7.57 -3.72 -2.21
CA LEU A 118 -7.21 -2.32 -2.44
C LEU A 118 -5.72 -2.06 -2.19
N ILE A 119 -5.15 -2.62 -1.11
CA ILE A 119 -3.72 -2.52 -0.83
C ILE A 119 -2.90 -3.21 -1.92
N GLU A 120 -3.34 -4.38 -2.38
CA GLU A 120 -2.69 -5.10 -3.49
C GLU A 120 -2.61 -4.23 -4.75
N VAL A 121 -3.74 -3.64 -5.16
CA VAL A 121 -3.78 -2.76 -6.34
C VAL A 121 -2.88 -1.54 -6.15
N ALA A 122 -2.88 -0.93 -4.96
CA ALA A 122 -2.02 0.21 -4.65
C ALA A 122 -0.52 -0.16 -4.73
N ALA A 123 -0.14 -1.33 -4.22
CA ALA A 123 1.24 -1.82 -4.30
C ALA A 123 1.67 -2.10 -5.75
N MET A 124 0.78 -2.67 -6.57
CA MET A 124 1.03 -2.90 -8.00
C MET A 124 1.17 -1.58 -8.78
N ASP A 125 0.27 -0.62 -8.55
CA ASP A 125 0.33 0.70 -9.16
C ASP A 125 1.62 1.44 -8.77
N GLN A 126 2.00 1.39 -7.49
CA GLN A 126 3.25 1.98 -7.01
C GLN A 126 4.48 1.33 -7.67
N LYS A 127 4.46 0.00 -7.86
CA LYS A 127 5.53 -0.70 -8.60
C LYS A 127 5.61 -0.22 -10.06
N LEU A 128 4.47 -0.04 -10.74
CA LEU A 128 4.43 0.47 -12.12
C LEU A 128 4.93 1.92 -12.21
N LYS A 129 4.55 2.77 -11.25
CA LYS A 129 5.05 4.15 -11.14
C LYS A 129 6.57 4.18 -10.95
N GLY A 130 7.13 3.25 -10.17
CA GLY A 130 8.58 3.08 -10.02
C GLY A 130 9.28 2.64 -11.32
N LEU A 131 8.56 1.98 -12.23
CA LEU A 131 9.03 1.60 -13.58
C LEU A 131 8.74 2.68 -14.64
N GLY A 132 8.29 3.87 -14.23
CA GLY A 132 8.00 4.99 -15.14
C GLY A 132 6.63 4.96 -15.81
N ARG A 133 5.73 4.04 -15.43
CA ARG A 133 4.36 3.98 -15.95
C ARG A 133 3.38 4.63 -14.99
N ASN A 134 2.68 5.68 -15.43
CA ASN A 134 1.72 6.41 -14.60
C ASN A 134 0.36 6.50 -15.30
N ALA A 135 -0.53 5.57 -14.96
CA ALA A 135 -1.85 5.44 -15.59
C ALA A 135 -2.70 6.71 -15.46
N ALA A 136 -2.66 7.41 -14.32
CA ALA A 136 -3.41 8.66 -14.12
C ALA A 136 -2.92 9.77 -15.06
N LEU A 137 -1.59 9.92 -15.18
CA LEU A 137 -0.98 10.91 -16.10
C LEU A 137 -1.26 10.57 -17.57
N GLU A 138 -1.16 9.29 -17.94
CA GLU A 138 -1.46 8.81 -19.29
C GLU A 138 -2.94 9.06 -19.65
N PHE A 139 -3.85 8.81 -18.71
CA PHE A 139 -5.27 9.03 -18.88
C PHE A 139 -5.60 10.53 -18.98
N ASN A 140 -5.03 11.36 -18.12
CA ASN A 140 -5.20 12.81 -18.16
C ASN A 140 -4.72 13.39 -19.50
N THR A 141 -3.55 12.97 -19.98
CA THR A 141 -3.01 13.35 -21.29
C THR A 141 -3.98 12.96 -22.43
N LYS A 142 -4.54 11.74 -22.38
CA LYS A 142 -5.55 11.30 -23.36
C LYS A 142 -6.81 12.16 -23.33
N LEU A 143 -7.30 12.52 -22.13
CA LEU A 143 -8.49 13.39 -21.98
C LEU A 143 -8.24 14.79 -22.56
N LEU A 144 -7.11 15.41 -22.23
CA LEU A 144 -6.75 16.74 -22.75
C LEU A 144 -6.70 16.74 -24.29
N ASN A 145 -6.05 15.74 -24.89
CA ASN A 145 -6.00 15.59 -26.34
C ASN A 145 -7.38 15.42 -27.00
N LEU A 146 -8.31 14.74 -26.33
CA LEU A 146 -9.69 14.60 -26.82
C LEU A 146 -10.47 15.92 -26.72
N MET A 147 -10.23 16.71 -25.68
CA MET A 147 -10.85 18.02 -25.49
C MET A 147 -10.35 19.06 -26.51
N GLU A 148 -9.05 19.03 -26.84
CA GLU A 148 -8.48 19.88 -27.90
C GLU A 148 -9.05 19.52 -29.29
N LYS A 149 -9.13 18.23 -29.63
CA LYS A 149 -9.72 17.77 -30.90
C LYS A 149 -11.22 18.06 -31.02
N LYS A 150 -11.93 18.18 -29.90
CA LYS A 150 -13.35 18.52 -29.84
C LYS A 150 -13.64 20.02 -29.87
N ARG A 151 -12.64 20.90 -29.88
CA ARG A 151 -12.82 22.31 -30.24
C ARG A 151 -12.77 22.40 -31.78
N PRO A 152 -13.91 22.37 -32.50
CA PRO A 152 -13.90 22.58 -33.92
C PRO A 152 -13.64 24.08 -34.15
N ASN A 153 -13.01 24.40 -35.27
CA ASN A 153 -12.96 25.78 -35.78
C ASN A 153 -14.33 26.47 -35.67
N GLY A 154 -14.36 27.67 -35.09
CA GLY A 154 -15.49 28.60 -35.06
C GLY A 154 -15.44 29.43 -33.78
N VAL A 155 -15.14 30.72 -33.80
CA VAL A 155 -15.73 31.78 -34.65
C VAL A 155 -14.63 32.74 -35.12
N ALA A 156 -14.89 33.34 -36.29
CA ALA A 156 -14.15 34.43 -36.93
C ALA A 156 -13.76 35.60 -36.01
#